data_AF-A0ABD0QN66-F1
#
_entry.id   AF-A0ABD0QN66-F1
#
_cell.length_a   1.000
_cell.length_b   1.000
_cell.length_c   1.000
_cell.angle_alpha   90.00
_cell.angle_beta   90.00
_cell.angle_gamma   90.00
#
_symmetry.space_group_name_H-M   'P 1'
#
loop_
_entity.id
_entity.type
_entity.pdbx_description
1 polymer ?
#
loop_
_entity_poly.entity_id
_entity_poly.type
_entity_poly.pdbx_seq_one_letter_code
_entity_poly.pdbx_strand_id
1 'polypeptide(L)' 'MVESMKNVAGKDTELTVEERNLLSVAYKNVIGARRASWRIISSIEQKEESKGGEGKLKMIREYRQT' A
#
# COMPACT_ATOMS: atom_id res chain seq x y z
N MET A 1 13.16 7.96 -0.92
CA MET A 1 13.01 8.00 0.56
C MET A 1 12.95 6.59 1.15
N VAL A 2 11.96 5.75 0.85
CA VAL A 2 11.89 4.37 1.40
C VAL A 2 13.15 3.56 1.08
N GLU A 3 13.60 3.57 -0.16
CA GLU A 3 14.82 2.86 -0.58
C GLU A 3 16.06 3.36 0.20
N SER A 4 16.22 4.68 0.30
CA SER A 4 17.31 5.30 1.06
C SER A 4 17.27 4.92 2.55
N MET A 5 16.08 4.95 3.18
CA MET A 5 15.91 4.60 4.60
C MET A 5 16.04 3.10 4.85
N LYS A 6 15.70 2.25 3.87
CA LYS A 6 15.97 0.81 3.91
C LYS A 6 17.47 0.53 3.90
N ASN A 7 18.23 1.25 3.08
CA ASN A 7 19.69 1.14 3.06
C ASN A 7 20.33 1.61 4.37
N VAL A 8 19.82 2.69 4.98
CA VAL A 8 20.28 3.17 6.30
C VAL A 8 19.96 2.14 7.39
N ALA A 9 18.75 1.59 7.41
CA ALA A 9 18.36 0.54 8.35
C ALA A 9 19.13 -0.77 8.18
N GLY A 10 19.71 -1.03 7.01
CA GLY A 10 20.49 -2.23 6.71
C GLY A 10 21.97 -2.15 7.10
N LYS A 11 22.44 -1.07 7.74
CA LYS A 11 23.86 -0.87 8.11
C LYS A 11 24.28 -1.49 9.45
N ASP A 12 23.44 -2.33 10.07
CA ASP A 12 23.68 -2.96 11.39
C ASP A 12 24.11 -1.99 12.52
N THR A 13 23.73 -0.73 12.39
CA THR A 13 23.94 0.32 13.39
C THR A 13 22.61 0.75 14.00
N GLU A 14 22.62 1.14 15.26
CA GLU A 14 21.42 1.67 15.91
C GLU A 14 20.96 2.98 15.23
N LEU A 15 19.69 3.03 14.85
CA LEU A 15 19.10 4.20 14.22
C LEU A 15 18.89 5.30 15.24
N THR A 16 19.32 6.51 14.88
CA THR A 16 19.01 7.72 15.64
C THR A 16 17.50 7.97 15.68
N VAL A 17 17.06 8.86 16.58
CA VAL A 17 15.65 9.27 16.67
C VAL A 17 15.16 9.84 15.33
N GLU A 18 15.98 10.65 14.67
CA GLU A 18 15.63 11.25 13.37
C GLU A 18 15.51 10.20 12.26
N GLU A 19 16.47 9.27 12.17
CA GLU A 19 16.43 8.20 11.15
C GLU A 19 15.23 7.27 11.36
N ARG A 20 14.86 6.94 12.60
CA ARG A 20 13.64 6.18 12.90
C ARG A 20 12.38 6.93 12.46
N ASN A 21 12.33 8.24 12.70
CA ASN A 21 11.22 9.08 12.27
C ASN A 21 11.11 9.12 10.73
N LEU A 22 12.22 9.30 10.03
CA LEU A 22 12.26 9.31 8.57
C LEU A 22 11.84 7.95 7.99
N LEU A 23 12.33 6.84 8.57
CA LEU A 23 11.93 5.49 8.19
C LEU A 23 10.42 5.29 8.38
N SER A 24 9.88 5.69 9.53
CA SER A 24 8.44 5.59 9.85
C SER A 24 7.59 6.40 8.87
N VAL A 25 7.94 7.66 8.62
CA VAL A 25 7.23 8.54 7.67
C VAL A 25 7.26 7.96 6.26
N ALA A 26 8.42 7.47 5.81
CA ALA A 26 8.58 6.92 4.48
C ALA A 26 7.65 5.72 4.25
N TYR A 27 7.63 4.75 5.17
CA TYR A 27 6.77 3.57 5.05
C TYR A 27 5.29 3.90 5.26
N LYS A 28 4.95 4.77 6.23
CA LYS A 28 3.57 5.22 6.49
C LYS A 28 2.94 5.83 5.24
N ASN A 29 3.68 6.65 4.50
CA ASN A 29 3.17 7.30 3.30
C ASN A 29 2.94 6.28 2.17
N VAL A 30 3.89 5.38 1.92
CA VAL A 30 3.74 4.36 0.88
C VAL A 30 2.58 3.41 1.17
N ILE A 31 2.48 2.89 2.40
CA ILE A 31 1.39 1.99 2.76
C ILE A 31 0.04 2.73 2.85
N GLY A 32 0.05 4.01 3.22
CA GLY A 32 -1.13 4.87 3.28
C GLY A 32 -1.80 4.99 1.91
N ALA A 33 -1.03 5.28 0.87
CA ALA A 33 -1.52 5.34 -0.51
C ALA A 33 -2.11 3.99 -0.95
N ARG A 34 -1.39 2.89 -0.74
CA ARG A 34 -1.87 1.54 -1.08
C ARG A 34 -3.16 1.16 -0.36
N ARG A 35 -3.27 1.45 0.94
CA ARG A 35 -4.50 1.21 1.72
C ARG A 35 -5.67 2.06 1.25
N ALA A 36 -5.44 3.29 0.83
CA ALA A 36 -6.48 4.14 0.25
C ALA A 36 -6.99 3.54 -1.07
N SER A 37 -6.08 3.20 -1.98
CA SER A 37 -6.43 2.54 -3.25
C SER A 37 -7.15 1.21 -3.02
N TRP A 38 -6.68 0.37 -2.11
CA TRP A 38 -7.32 -0.90 -1.78
C TRP A 38 -8.76 -0.71 -1.29
N ARG A 39 -9.02 0.25 -0.39
CA ARG A 39 -10.38 0.57 0.07
C ARG A 39 -11.30 1.01 -1.06
N ILE A 40 -10.78 1.84 -1.98
CA ILE A 40 -11.55 2.31 -3.15
C ILE A 40 -11.92 1.14 -4.04
N ILE A 41 -10.95 0.28 -4.38
CA ILE A 41 -11.17 -0.88 -5.25
C ILE A 41 -12.16 -1.86 -4.60
N SER A 42 -12.02 -2.17 -3.31
CA SER A 42 -12.97 -3.01 -2.58
C SER A 42 -14.39 -2.45 -2.59
N SER A 43 -14.55 -1.12 -2.51
CA SER A 43 -15.87 -0.48 -2.63
C SER A 43 -16.44 -0.60 -4.05
N ILE A 44 -15.60 -0.51 -5.08
CA ILE A 44 -16.00 -0.71 -6.47
C ILE A 44 -16.43 -2.16 -6.72
N GLU A 45 -15.68 -3.12 -6.18
CA GLU A 45 -15.99 -4.55 -6.26
C GLU A 45 -17.39 -4.85 -5.69
N GLN A 46 -17.66 -4.44 -4.45
CA GLN A 46 -18.97 -4.63 -3.81
C GLN A 46 -20.12 -4.02 -4.63
N LYS A 47 -19.90 -2.84 -5.22
CA LYS A 47 -20.90 -2.19 -6.10
C LYS A 47 -21.14 -2.97 -7.39
N GLU A 48 -20.12 -3.60 -7.94
CA GLU A 48 -20.24 -4.35 -9.19
C GLU A 48 -20.79 -5.77 -8.96
N GLU A 49 -20.55 -6.36 -7.79
CA GLU A 49 -21.15 -7.64 -7.36
C GLU A 49 -22.68 -7.54 -7.36
N SER A 50 -23.20 -6.38 -6.96
CA SER A 50 -24.63 -6.08 -6.94
C SER A 50 -25.27 -5.98 -8.34
N LYS A 51 -24.48 -5.85 -9.41
CA LYS A 51 -24.96 -5.64 -10.79
C LYS A 51 -24.86 -6.88 -11.69
N GLY A 52 -24.25 -7.98 -11.22
CA GLY A 52 -24.13 -9.23 -11.98
C GLY A 52 -23.13 -9.22 -13.15
N GLY A 53 -22.18 -8.28 -13.17
CA GLY A 53 -21.17 -8.15 -14.24
C GLY A 53 -19.92 -9.02 -14.03
N GLU A 54 -20.00 -10.34 -14.28
CA GLU A 54 -18.90 -11.29 -13.99
C GLU A 54 -17.54 -10.95 -14.61
N GLY A 55 -17.52 -10.47 -15.86
CA GLY A 55 -16.27 -10.11 -16.55
C GLY A 55 -15.54 -8.92 -15.90
N LYS A 56 -16.29 -7.89 -15.48
CA LYS A 56 -15.73 -6.72 -14.79
C LYS A 56 -15.27 -7.08 -13.38
N LEU A 57 -16.02 -7.95 -12.69
CA LEU A 57 -15.66 -8.44 -11.36
C LEU A 57 -14.32 -9.18 -11.35
N LYS A 58 -14.06 -10.00 -12.37
CA LYS A 58 -12.77 -10.68 -12.52
C LYS A 58 -11.62 -9.68 -12.59
N MET A 59 -11.72 -8.67 -13.46
CA MET A 59 -10.69 -7.62 -13.60
C MET A 59 -10.48 -6.83 -12.31
N ILE A 60 -11.56 -6.47 -11.60
CA ILE A 60 -11.48 -5.72 -10.34
C ILE A 60 -10.77 -6.57 -9.25
N ARG A 61 -11.11 -7.86 -9.16
CA ARG A 61 -10.50 -8.78 -8.19
C ARG A 61 -9.01 -8.99 -8.44
N GLU A 62 -8.62 -9.17 -9.71
CA GLU A 62 -7.22 -9.28 -10.11
C GLU A 62 -6.44 -8.00 -9.76
N TYR A 63 -6.99 -6.83 -10.08
CA TYR A 63 -6.35 -5.55 -9.77
C TYR A 63 -6.21 -5.31 -8.26
N ARG A 64 -7.18 -5.73 -7.44
CA ARG A 64 -7.12 -5.62 -5.96
C ARG A 64 -6.02 -6.48 -5.34
N GLN A 65 -5.67 -7.60 -5.97
CA GLN A 65 -4.67 -8.55 -5.45
C GLN A 65 -3.22 -8.14 -5.76
N THR A 66 -3.02 -7.09 -6.57
CA THR A 66 -1.70 -6.55 -6.94
C THR A 66 -1.23 -5.49 -5.93
#